data_AF-A0A0E4G9P4-F1
#
_entry.id   AF-A0A0E4G9P4-F1
#
_cell.length_a   1.000
_cell.length_b   1.000
_cell.length_c   1.000
_cell.angle_alpha   90.00
_cell.angle_beta   90.00
_cell.angle_gamma   90.00
#
_symmetry.space_group_name_H-M   'P 1'
#
loop_
_entity.id
_entity.type
_entity.pdbx_description
1 polymer ?
#
loop_
_entity_poly.entity_id
_entity_poly.type
_entity_poly.pdbx_seq_one_letter_code
_entity_poly.pdbx_strand_id
1 'polypeptide(L)' 'MKIYYICECCDEIFSVDETGSGEGAVELRGFCNECALEMGLKEQPTLTARQFYS' A
#
# COMPACT_ATOMS: atom_id res chain seq x y z
N MET A 1 4.74 14.43 -6.41
CA MET A 1 3.62 13.53 -6.72
C MET A 1 3.13 12.96 -5.40
N LYS A 2 1.82 12.79 -5.22
CA LYS A 2 1.25 12.22 -4.00
C LYS A 2 0.81 10.79 -4.25
N ILE A 3 1.22 9.87 -3.38
CA ILE A 3 0.82 8.47 -3.41
C ILE A 3 -0.12 8.26 -2.23
N TYR A 4 -1.38 7.89 -2.51
CA TYR A 4 -2.39 7.59 -1.52
C TYR A 4 -2.51 6.08 -1.38
N TYR A 5 -2.27 5.55 -0.19
CA TYR A 5 -2.46 4.13 0.09
C TYR A 5 -3.82 3.92 0.75
N ILE A 6 -4.71 3.24 0.03
CA ILE A 6 -6.11 3.01 0.40
C ILE A 6 -6.30 1.54 0.79
N CYS A 7 -6.97 1.30 1.91
CA CYS A 7 -7.26 -0.03 2.39
C CYS A 7 -8.33 -0.70 1.53
N GLU A 8 -8.12 -1.92 1.05
CA GLU A 8 -9.12 -2.67 0.27
C GLU A 8 -10.28 -3.19 1.13
N CYS A 9 -10.11 -3.27 2.45
CA CYS A 9 -11.13 -3.77 3.37
C CYS A 9 -12.05 -2.67 3.91
N CYS A 10 -11.50 -1.55 4.36
CA CYS A 10 -12.26 -0.46 4.97
C CYS A 10 -12.38 0.79 4.07
N ASP A 11 -11.74 0.79 2.90
CA ASP A 11 -11.71 1.91 1.94
C ASP A 11 -11.14 3.22 2.53
N GLU A 12 -10.36 3.11 3.61
CA GLU A 12 -9.72 4.25 4.27
C GLU A 12 -8.28 4.46 3.82
N ILE A 13 -7.85 5.72 3.74
CA ILE A 13 -6.45 6.09 3.46
C ILE A 13 -5.62 5.84 4.72
N PHE A 14 -4.67 4.90 4.65
CA PHE A 14 -3.82 4.54 5.79
C PHE A 14 -2.38 5.05 5.67
N SER A 15 -1.96 5.51 4.49
CA SER A 15 -0.65 6.13 4.29
C SER A 15 -0.67 7.10 3.11
N VAL A 16 0.18 8.12 3.17
CA VAL A 16 0.40 9.07 2.09
C VAL A 16 1.91 9.27 1.95
N ASP A 17 2.44 9.03 0.74
CA ASP A 17 3.84 9.30 0.43
C ASP A 17 3.95 10.45 -0.58
N GLU A 18 4.85 11.40 -0.31
CA GLU A 18 5.08 12.54 -1.18
C GLU A 18 6.42 12.38 -1.89
N THR A 19 6.40 11.77 -3.07
CA THR A 19 7.60 11.59 -3.88
C THR A 19 7.82 12.81 -4.80
N GLY A 20 8.57 13.81 -4.32
CA GLY A 20 9.13 14.91 -5.12
C GLY A 20 8.16 15.94 -5.73
N SER A 21 8.72 16.94 -6.42
CA SER A 21 8.03 18.16 -6.91
C SER A 21 7.23 18.00 -8.21
N GLY A 22 6.85 16.78 -8.60
CA GLY A 22 6.01 16.54 -9.78
C GLY A 22 4.52 16.69 -9.47
N GLU A 23 3.76 17.37 -10.31
CA GLU A 23 2.30 17.44 -10.25
C GLU A 23 1.71 16.08 -10.65
N GLY A 24 0.96 15.44 -9.74
CA GLY A 24 0.35 14.14 -9.98
C GLY A 24 -0.07 13.44 -8.69
N ALA A 25 -1.14 12.65 -8.78
CA ALA A 25 -1.66 11.81 -7.70
C ALA A 25 -1.73 10.35 -8.18
N VAL A 26 -1.31 9.42 -7.34
CA VAL A 26 -1.34 7.97 -7.56
C VAL A 26 -2.12 7.36 -6.40
N GLU A 27 -3.08 6.50 -6.70
CA GLU A 27 -3.83 5.75 -5.71
C GLU A 27 -3.37 4.29 -5.76
N LEU A 28 -2.88 3.78 -4.62
CA LEU A 28 -2.46 2.40 -4.46
C LEU A 28 -3.39 1.71 -3.46
N ARG A 29 -3.88 0.54 -3.83
CA ARG A 29 -4.72 -0.30 -2.96
C ARG A 29 -3.86 -1.32 -2.21
N GLY A 30 -4.12 -1.49 -0.93
CA GLY A 30 -3.43 -2.45 -0.05
C GLY A 30 -4.23 -2.73 1.22
N PHE A 31 -3.64 -3.35 2.24
CA PHE A 31 -4.31 -3.58 3.53
C PHE A 31 -3.70 -2.68 4.61
N CYS A 32 -4.54 -1.95 5.34
CA CYS A 32 -4.08 -1.24 6.53
C CYS A 32 -3.63 -2.23 7.61
N ASN A 33 -2.83 -1.78 8.57
CA ASN A 33 -2.27 -2.65 9.60
C ASN A 33 -3.34 -3.39 10.42
N GLU A 34 -4.51 -2.79 10.62
CA GLU A 34 -5.63 -3.42 11.34
C GLU A 34 -6.25 -4.55 10.51
N CYS A 35 -6.70 -4.27 9.28
CA CYS A 35 -7.27 -5.28 8.40
C CYS A 35 -6.26 -6.39 8.07
N ALA A 36 -4.98 -6.05 7.89
CA ALA A 36 -3.93 -7.04 7.68
C ALA A 36 -3.73 -7.95 8.90
N LEU A 37 -3.90 -7.44 10.13
CA LEU A 37 -3.80 -8.21 11.36
C LEU A 37 -5.01 -9.14 11.54
N GLU A 38 -6.22 -8.63 11.31
CA GLU A 38 -7.47 -9.40 11.37
C GLU A 38 -7.50 -10.53 10.34
N MET A 39 -6.94 -10.30 9.15
CA MET A 39 -6.83 -11.30 8.09
C MET A 39 -5.67 -12.29 8.30
N GLY A 40 -4.83 -12.10 9.33
CA GLY A 40 -3.63 -12.89 9.53
C GLY A 40 -2.54 -12.67 8.46
N LEU A 41 -2.65 -11.61 7.66
CA LEU A 41 -1.65 -11.23 6.65
C LEU A 41 -0.37 -10.64 7.26
N LYS A 42 -0.38 -10.33 8.56
CA LYS A 42 0.78 -9.82 9.29
C LYS A 42 1.77 -10.94 9.69
N GLU A 43 2.12 -11.81 8.74
CA GLU A 43 3.28 -12.71 8.87
C GLU A 43 4.45 -12.13 8.10
N GLN A 44 5.14 -11.18 8.73
CA GLN A 44 6.35 -10.50 8.23
C GLN A 44 6.18 -9.78 6.87
N PRO A 45 6.88 -8.66 6.64
CA PRO A 45 7.05 -8.17 5.28
C PRO A 45 7.98 -9.14 4.56
N THR A 46 7.50 -10.31 4.15
CA THR A 46 8.02 -10.91 2.93
C THR A 46 7.53 -9.98 1.82
N LEU A 47 8.32 -8.93 1.58
CA LEU A 47 8.40 -8.29 0.29
C LEU A 47 8.80 -9.38 -0.70
N THR A 48 7.85 -10.25 -1.04
CA THR A 48 7.94 -11.11 -2.20
C THR A 48 7.68 -10.16 -3.37
N ALA A 49 8.65 -9.28 -3.61
CA ALA A 49 8.93 -8.73 -4.91
C ALA A 49 9.29 -9.94 -5.78
N ARG A 50 8.26 -10.66 -6.22
CA ARG A 50 8.35 -11.61 -7.32
C ARG A 50 8.58 -10.77 -8.57
N GLN A 51 9.83 -10.35 -8.74
CA GLN A 51 10.33 -9.84 -9.99
C GLN A 51 10.45 -11.05 -10.92
N PHE A 52 9.45 -11.26 -11.76
CA PHE A 52 9.60 -12.11 -12.92
C PHE A 52 10.41 -11.33 -13.96
N TYR A 53 11.69 -11.65 -14.13
CA TYR A 53 12.41 -11.27 -15.33
C TYR A 53 12.04 -12.27 -16.44
N SER A 54 11.58 -11.76 -17.58
CA SER A 54 11.53 -12.49 -18.86
C SER A 54 12.75 -12.16 -19.69
#